data_AF-A0A2V1BJX7-F1
#
_entry.id   AF-A0A2V1BJX7-F1
#
_cell.length_a   1.000
_cell.length_b   1.000
_cell.length_c   1.000
_cell.angle_alpha   90.00
_cell.angle_beta   90.00
_cell.angle_gamma   90.00
#
_symmetry.space_group_name_H-M   'P 1'
#
loop_
_entity.id
_entity.type
_entity.pdbx_description
1 polymer ?
#
loop_
_entity_poly.entity_id
_entity_poly.type
_entity_poly.pdbx_seq_one_letter_code
_entity_poly.pdbx_strand_id
1 'polypeptide(L)'
;FKMKSSAVILALAAIGNAAILARDAATVLSDIESINSDTQSLTTAVNAFSGINDAAGLIAAESGLSDAINKGTTDAKATTSVSDSEAQSILDAVKNLIPNIVAALNAVVSKDEAFTSAGIQSVVAGDLASVCLPASKRTAVLEGRY
;
A
#
# COMPACT_ATOMS: atom_id res chain seq x y z
N PHE A 1 -11.07 17.41 -20.43
CA PHE A 1 -11.46 16.14 -19.79
C PHE A 1 -10.91 16.20 -18.36
N LYS A 2 -11.78 16.36 -17.36
CA LYS A 2 -11.35 16.55 -15.96
C LYS A 2 -11.28 15.17 -15.33
N MET A 3 -10.15 14.48 -15.49
CA MET A 3 -9.93 13.19 -14.83
C MET A 3 -9.99 13.44 -13.33
N LYS A 4 -10.99 12.84 -12.68
CA LYS A 4 -11.10 12.81 -11.22
C LYS A 4 -9.85 12.07 -10.73
N SER A 5 -9.00 12.75 -9.98
CA SER A 5 -7.81 12.15 -9.37
C SER A 5 -8.26 10.98 -8.50
N SER A 6 -8.02 9.76 -8.98
CA SER A 6 -8.16 8.56 -8.16
C SER A 6 -6.92 8.50 -7.27
N ALA A 7 -7.02 9.10 -6.08
CA ALA A 7 -6.00 8.95 -5.06
C ALA A 7 -6.20 7.57 -4.40
N VAL A 8 -5.23 6.65 -4.55
CA VAL A 8 -5.30 5.32 -3.93
C VAL A 8 -4.43 5.32 -2.67
N ILE A 9 -5.02 4.93 -1.54
CA ILE A 9 -4.50 5.23 -0.20
C ILE A 9 -3.77 4.02 0.38
N LEU A 10 -2.47 4.14 0.59
CA LEU A 10 -1.60 3.08 1.13
C LEU A 10 -1.61 3.00 2.67
N ALA A 11 -2.68 2.51 3.31
CA ALA A 11 -2.88 2.57 4.76
C ALA A 11 -1.98 1.65 5.61
N LEU A 12 -0.95 2.19 6.29
CA LEU A 12 -0.40 1.54 7.50
C LEU A 12 -1.12 2.13 8.73
N ALA A 13 -2.02 1.38 9.35
CA ALA A 13 -2.71 1.77 10.58
C ALA A 13 -2.80 0.61 11.58
N ALA A 14 -2.02 0.72 12.66
CA ALA A 14 -2.30 0.02 13.91
C ALA A 14 -3.46 0.71 14.66
N ILE A 15 -4.12 -0.09 15.52
CA ILE A 15 -5.17 0.15 16.54
C ILE A 15 -6.63 0.45 16.09
N GLY A 16 -7.56 -0.34 16.66
CA GLY A 16 -8.99 0.00 16.81
C GLY A 16 -9.97 -1.13 16.48
N ASN A 17 -10.55 -1.72 17.53
CA ASN A 17 -11.45 -2.88 17.56
C ASN A 17 -12.72 -2.72 16.71
N ALA A 18 -12.94 -3.63 15.76
CA ALA A 18 -14.26 -4.01 15.28
C ALA A 18 -14.46 -5.49 15.61
N ALA A 19 -15.68 -5.94 15.87
CA ALA A 19 -15.95 -7.33 16.20
C ALA A 19 -15.67 -8.22 14.98
N ILE A 20 -14.59 -9.00 15.04
CA ILE A 20 -14.16 -9.84 13.91
C ILE A 20 -14.15 -11.31 14.32
N LEU A 21 -14.52 -12.17 13.37
CA LEU A 21 -14.26 -13.60 13.46
C LEU A 21 -12.77 -13.80 13.76
N ALA A 22 -12.44 -14.53 14.82
CA ALA A 22 -11.05 -14.76 15.23
C ALA A 22 -10.21 -15.27 14.05
N ARG A 23 -9.18 -14.53 13.66
CA ARG A 23 -8.14 -14.97 12.71
C ARG A 23 -6.92 -15.48 13.49
N ASP A 24 -6.14 -16.35 12.85
CA ASP A 24 -4.90 -16.89 13.41
C ASP A 24 -3.67 -16.14 12.88
N ALA A 25 -2.52 -16.36 13.53
CA ALA A 25 -1.26 -15.77 13.10
C ALA A 25 -0.86 -16.16 11.67
N ALA A 26 -1.26 -17.36 11.22
CA ALA A 26 -1.01 -17.83 9.85
C ALA A 26 -1.72 -16.97 8.80
N THR A 27 -2.95 -16.52 9.07
CA THR A 27 -3.69 -15.59 8.18
C THR A 27 -2.95 -14.26 8.08
N VAL A 28 -2.50 -13.70 9.21
CA VAL A 28 -1.74 -12.44 9.24
C VAL A 28 -0.42 -12.56 8.47
N LEU A 29 0.29 -13.67 8.62
CA LEU A 29 1.52 -13.93 7.87
C LEU A 29 1.26 -13.99 6.35
N SER A 30 0.21 -14.68 5.92
CA SER A 30 -0.19 -14.75 4.51
C SER A 30 -0.55 -13.39 3.93
N ASP A 31 -1.19 -12.52 4.72
CA ASP A 31 -1.48 -11.16 4.30
C ASP A 31 -0.22 -10.31 4.15
N ILE A 32 0.74 -10.44 5.08
CA ILE A 32 2.04 -9.76 4.97
C ILE A 32 2.81 -10.24 3.72
N GLU A 33 2.75 -11.53 3.41
CA GLU A 33 3.33 -12.08 2.17
C GLU A 33 2.66 -11.53 0.92
N SER A 34 1.34 -11.39 0.93
CA SER A 34 0.58 -10.79 -0.17
C SER A 34 0.96 -9.31 -0.38
N ILE A 35 1.02 -8.52 0.71
CA ILE A 35 1.50 -7.14 0.67
C ILE A 35 2.93 -7.06 0.11
N ASN A 36 3.79 -8.01 0.49
CA ASN A 36 5.16 -8.08 -0.01
C ASN A 36 5.24 -8.39 -1.51
N SER A 37 4.41 -9.32 -2.00
CA SER A 37 4.28 -9.63 -3.42
C SER A 37 3.79 -8.42 -4.21
N ASP A 38 2.76 -7.73 -3.71
CA ASP A 38 2.16 -6.61 -4.41
C ASP A 38 3.06 -5.36 -4.38
N THR A 39 3.87 -5.19 -3.32
CA THR A 39 4.90 -4.14 -3.26
C THR A 39 5.97 -4.35 -4.34
N GLN A 40 6.38 -5.59 -4.57
CA GLN A 40 7.32 -5.93 -5.64
C GLN A 40 6.69 -5.78 -7.04
N SER A 41 5.41 -6.12 -7.18
CA SER A 41 4.64 -5.88 -8.41
C SER A 41 4.54 -4.39 -8.73
N LEU A 42 4.25 -3.55 -7.73
CA LEU A 42 4.25 -2.10 -7.87
C LEU A 42 5.63 -1.58 -8.29
N THR A 43 6.69 -2.04 -7.60
CA THR A 43 8.09 -1.68 -7.96
C THR A 43 8.39 -2.01 -9.42
N THR A 44 7.96 -3.19 -9.88
CA THR A 44 8.15 -3.65 -11.26
C THR A 44 7.37 -2.77 -12.25
N ALA A 45 6.10 -2.48 -11.96
CA ALA A 45 5.26 -1.63 -12.80
C ALA A 45 5.81 -0.19 -12.91
N VAL A 46 6.28 0.38 -11.81
CA VAL A 46 6.94 1.70 -11.79
C VAL A 46 8.21 1.68 -12.62
N ASN A 47 9.07 0.67 -12.45
CA ASN A 47 10.30 0.55 -13.24
C ASN A 47 10.03 0.39 -14.74
N ALA A 48 8.96 -0.32 -15.09
CA ALA A 48 8.51 -0.51 -16.47
C ALA A 48 7.85 0.75 -17.08
N PHE A 49 7.34 1.66 -16.24
CA PHE A 49 6.63 2.86 -16.70
C PHE A 49 7.53 3.73 -17.60
N SER A 50 7.09 3.91 -18.83
CA SER A 50 7.76 4.71 -19.86
C SER A 50 6.88 5.83 -20.41
N GLY A 51 5.56 5.76 -20.16
CA GLY A 51 4.60 6.78 -20.54
C GLY A 51 3.17 6.36 -20.24
N ILE A 52 2.21 7.17 -20.69
CA ILE A 52 0.79 7.03 -20.34
C ILE A 52 0.18 5.66 -20.73
N ASN A 53 0.74 4.98 -21.72
CA ASN A 53 0.28 3.65 -22.14
C ASN A 53 0.50 2.58 -21.06
N ASP A 54 1.48 2.77 -20.17
CA ASP A 54 1.79 1.86 -19.06
C ASP A 54 0.96 2.19 -17.79
N ALA A 55 0.22 3.31 -17.80
CA ALA A 55 -0.50 3.79 -16.61
C ALA A 55 -1.55 2.80 -16.11
N ALA A 56 -2.21 2.05 -17.01
CA ALA A 56 -3.18 1.04 -16.60
C ALA A 56 -2.54 -0.08 -15.77
N GLY A 57 -1.34 -0.52 -16.13
CA GLY A 57 -0.59 -1.54 -15.38
C GLY A 57 -0.12 -1.01 -14.02
N LEU A 58 0.33 0.25 -13.99
CA LEU A 58 0.70 0.93 -12.74
C LEU A 58 -0.48 1.04 -11.77
N ILE A 59 -1.62 1.53 -12.26
CA ILE A 59 -2.86 1.66 -11.46
C ILE A 59 -3.33 0.30 -10.95
N ALA A 60 -3.25 -0.76 -11.77
CA ALA A 60 -3.63 -2.11 -11.35
C ALA A 60 -2.73 -2.64 -10.22
N ALA A 61 -1.41 -2.45 -10.33
CA ALA A 61 -0.47 -2.87 -9.30
C ALA A 61 -0.67 -2.09 -7.99
N GLU A 62 -0.93 -0.78 -8.09
CA GLU A 62 -1.25 0.05 -6.94
C GLU A 62 -2.56 -0.37 -6.25
N SER A 63 -3.62 -0.63 -7.03
CA SER A 63 -4.90 -1.10 -6.50
C SER A 63 -4.76 -2.44 -5.79
N GLY A 64 -4.02 -3.39 -6.37
CA GLY A 64 -3.75 -4.69 -5.75
C GLY A 64 -3.07 -4.54 -4.39
N LEU A 65 -2.02 -3.71 -4.32
CA LEU A 65 -1.33 -3.42 -3.07
C LEU A 65 -2.25 -2.78 -2.03
N SER A 66 -3.08 -1.82 -2.43
CA SER A 66 -4.08 -1.20 -1.55
C SER A 66 -5.07 -2.23 -0.99
N ASP A 67 -5.56 -3.14 -1.82
CA ASP A 67 -6.51 -4.18 -1.41
C ASP A 67 -5.86 -5.18 -0.45
N ALA A 68 -4.63 -5.63 -0.71
CA ALA A 68 -3.87 -6.49 0.18
C ALA A 68 -3.63 -5.84 1.55
N ILE A 69 -3.29 -4.54 1.57
CA ILE A 69 -3.12 -3.77 2.81
C ILE A 69 -4.43 -3.67 3.59
N ASN A 70 -5.55 -3.38 2.92
CA ASN A 70 -6.86 -3.28 3.56
C ASN A 70 -7.30 -4.63 4.14
N LYS A 71 -7.07 -5.72 3.40
CA LYS A 71 -7.33 -7.08 3.87
C LYS A 71 -6.46 -7.43 5.07
N GLY A 72 -5.15 -7.28 4.98
CA GLY A 72 -4.22 -7.55 6.08
C GLY A 72 -4.52 -6.73 7.33
N THR A 73 -4.92 -5.47 7.17
CA THR A 73 -5.39 -4.63 8.28
C THR A 73 -6.66 -5.20 8.92
N THR A 74 -7.61 -5.65 8.11
CA THR A 74 -8.87 -6.23 8.59
C THR A 74 -8.62 -7.54 9.33
N ASP A 75 -7.82 -8.45 8.78
CA ASP A 75 -7.53 -9.75 9.40
C ASP A 75 -6.60 -9.61 10.62
N ALA A 76 -5.66 -8.67 10.64
CA ALA A 76 -4.85 -8.38 11.83
C ALA A 76 -5.71 -7.86 12.99
N LYS A 77 -6.70 -6.99 12.73
CA LYS A 77 -7.68 -6.54 13.75
C LYS A 77 -8.54 -7.69 14.26
N ALA A 78 -8.63 -8.76 13.49
CA ALA A 78 -9.46 -9.91 13.77
C ALA A 78 -8.75 -10.97 14.58
N THR A 79 -7.43 -10.84 14.68
CA THR A 79 -6.60 -11.84 15.29
C THR A 79 -6.78 -11.79 16.80
N THR A 80 -6.99 -12.95 17.41
CA THR A 80 -7.05 -13.10 18.87
C THR A 80 -5.63 -13.18 19.43
N SER A 81 -5.47 -13.65 20.67
CA SER A 81 -4.17 -13.83 21.29
C SER A 81 -3.23 -14.65 20.39
N VAL A 82 -2.08 -14.08 20.06
CA VAL A 82 -0.95 -14.77 19.42
C VAL A 82 0.07 -15.17 20.48
N SER A 83 0.75 -16.29 20.28
CA SER A 83 1.90 -16.69 21.09
C SER A 83 3.12 -15.80 20.81
N ASP A 84 4.10 -15.80 21.71
CA ASP A 84 5.35 -15.06 21.52
C ASP A 84 6.10 -15.48 20.24
N SER A 85 6.07 -16.79 19.91
CA SER A 85 6.69 -17.30 18.68
C SER A 85 5.98 -16.80 17.43
N GLU A 86 4.64 -16.72 17.45
CA GLU A 86 3.85 -16.18 16.33
C GLU A 86 4.07 -14.68 16.17
N ALA A 87 4.10 -13.94 17.29
CA ALA A 87 4.41 -12.52 17.29
C ALA A 87 5.81 -12.24 16.72
N GLN A 88 6.80 -13.07 17.07
CA GLN A 88 8.16 -12.97 16.52
C GLN A 88 8.18 -13.21 15.01
N SER A 89 7.47 -14.25 14.52
CA SER A 89 7.35 -14.51 13.07
C SER A 89 6.69 -13.34 12.32
N ILE A 90 5.62 -12.77 12.87
CA ILE A 90 4.95 -11.60 12.30
C ILE A 90 5.90 -10.39 12.26
N LEU A 91 6.64 -10.14 13.33
CA LEU A 91 7.62 -9.06 13.41
C LEU A 91 8.71 -9.22 12.34
N ASP A 92 9.24 -10.42 12.15
CA ASP A 92 10.28 -10.69 11.17
C ASP A 92 9.75 -10.58 9.73
N ALA A 93 8.51 -11.02 9.48
CA ALA A 93 7.83 -10.81 8.20
C ALA A 93 7.67 -9.30 7.88
N VAL A 94 7.27 -8.48 8.86
CA VAL A 94 7.18 -7.02 8.69
C VAL A 94 8.56 -6.40 8.43
N LYS A 95 9.62 -6.81 9.15
CA LYS A 95 10.98 -6.31 8.91
C LYS A 95 11.45 -6.63 7.49
N ASN A 96 11.12 -7.81 6.97
CA ASN A 96 11.47 -8.22 5.62
C ASN A 96 10.72 -7.44 4.53
N LEU A 97 9.56 -6.86 4.84
CA LEU A 97 8.80 -6.00 3.93
C LEU A 97 9.45 -4.62 3.76
N ILE A 98 10.10 -4.08 4.80
CA ILE A 98 10.71 -2.74 4.81
C ILE A 98 11.62 -2.48 3.58
N PRO A 99 12.62 -3.32 3.25
CA PRO A 99 13.48 -3.07 2.10
C PRO A 99 12.71 -3.00 0.77
N ASN A 100 11.61 -3.76 0.63
CA ASN A 100 10.79 -3.73 -0.59
C ASN A 100 9.95 -2.45 -0.69
N ILE A 101 9.44 -1.93 0.43
CA ILE A 101 8.78 -0.61 0.46
C ILE A 101 9.78 0.48 0.05
N VAL A 102 11.00 0.44 0.59
CA VAL A 102 12.06 1.42 0.24
C VAL A 102 12.41 1.32 -1.25
N ALA A 103 12.51 0.11 -1.80
CA ALA A 103 12.75 -0.09 -3.23
C ALA A 103 11.62 0.48 -4.11
N ALA A 104 10.36 0.27 -3.73
CA ALA A 104 9.21 0.84 -4.44
C ALA A 104 9.24 2.37 -4.44
N LEU A 105 9.49 2.99 -3.28
CA LEU A 105 9.59 4.45 -3.17
C LEU A 105 10.74 5.01 -4.01
N ASN A 106 11.90 4.36 -3.98
CA ASN A 106 13.04 4.75 -4.81
C ASN A 106 12.73 4.63 -6.31
N ALA A 107 12.01 3.58 -6.72
CA ALA A 107 11.57 3.42 -8.09
C ALA A 107 10.65 4.59 -8.51
N VAL A 108 9.70 4.97 -7.65
CA VAL A 108 8.78 6.11 -7.93
C VAL A 108 9.56 7.40 -8.11
N VAL A 109 10.49 7.70 -7.20
CA VAL A 109 11.34 8.89 -7.29
C VAL A 109 12.18 8.88 -8.56
N SER A 110 12.73 7.72 -8.95
CA SER A 110 13.53 7.60 -10.18
C SER A 110 12.75 7.83 -11.48
N LYS A 111 11.42 7.79 -11.43
CA LYS A 111 10.51 7.93 -12.57
C LYS A 111 9.82 9.29 -12.65
N ASP A 112 10.21 10.26 -11.82
CA ASP A 112 9.59 11.60 -11.78
C ASP A 112 9.47 12.24 -13.17
N GLU A 113 10.55 12.28 -13.95
CA GLU A 113 10.53 12.85 -15.31
C GLU A 113 9.57 12.11 -16.26
N ALA A 114 9.45 10.79 -16.14
CA ALA A 114 8.54 10.00 -16.94
C ALA A 114 7.07 10.29 -16.56
N PHE A 115 6.79 10.44 -15.26
CA PHE A 115 5.46 10.82 -14.77
C PHE A 115 5.09 12.26 -15.16
N THR A 116 6.04 13.19 -15.13
CA THR A 116 5.85 14.57 -15.63
C THR A 116 5.55 14.55 -17.13
N SER A 117 6.34 13.81 -17.91
CA SER A 117 6.16 13.70 -19.37
C SER A 117 4.81 13.05 -19.74
N ALA A 118 4.34 12.11 -18.93
CA ALA A 118 3.03 11.48 -19.08
C ALA A 118 1.86 12.34 -18.54
N GLY A 119 2.14 13.48 -17.88
CA GLY A 119 1.13 14.38 -17.32
C GLY A 119 0.45 13.86 -16.05
N ILE A 120 1.06 12.89 -15.34
CA ILE A 120 0.48 12.25 -14.15
C ILE A 120 1.22 12.56 -12.85
N GLN A 121 2.27 13.39 -12.87
CA GLN A 121 3.09 13.73 -11.69
C GLN A 121 2.25 14.20 -10.48
N SER A 122 1.21 15.01 -10.71
CA SER A 122 0.37 15.50 -9.62
C SER A 122 -0.44 14.40 -8.94
N VAL A 123 -0.77 13.33 -9.66
CA VAL A 123 -1.46 12.15 -9.12
C VAL A 123 -0.49 11.39 -8.23
N VAL A 124 0.68 11.04 -8.76
CA VAL A 124 1.75 10.33 -8.04
C VAL A 124 2.17 11.07 -6.76
N ALA A 125 2.29 12.40 -6.81
CA ALA A 125 2.60 13.21 -5.64
C ALA A 125 1.47 13.18 -4.59
N GLY A 126 0.21 13.14 -5.03
CA GLY A 126 -0.96 12.99 -4.15
C GLY A 126 -1.01 11.63 -3.45
N ASP A 127 -0.67 10.56 -4.18
CA ASP A 127 -0.60 9.20 -3.63
C ASP A 127 0.53 9.11 -2.59
N LEU A 128 1.72 9.63 -2.93
CA LEU A 128 2.86 9.65 -2.01
C LEU A 128 2.58 10.47 -0.74
N ALA A 129 1.92 11.62 -0.87
CA ALA A 129 1.50 12.42 0.27
C ALA A 129 0.49 11.63 1.15
N SER A 130 -0.42 10.89 0.53
CA SER A 130 -1.39 10.03 1.23
C SER A 130 -0.71 8.88 1.99
N VAL A 131 0.38 8.33 1.46
CA VAL A 131 1.22 7.34 2.15
C VAL A 131 1.87 7.94 3.41
N CYS A 132 2.25 9.21 3.37
CA CYS A 132 2.92 9.90 4.48
C CYS A 132 1.97 10.44 5.57
N LEU A 133 0.65 10.47 5.33
CA LEU A 133 -0.33 10.95 6.32
C LEU A 133 -0.57 9.92 7.43
N PRO A 134 -0.77 10.37 8.69
CA PRO A 134 -1.28 9.50 9.76
C PRO A 134 -2.67 8.95 9.38
N ALA A 135 -2.96 7.72 9.78
CA ALA A 135 -4.19 6.98 9.41
C ALA A 135 -5.48 7.80 9.54
N SER A 136 -5.58 8.66 10.55
CA SER A 136 -6.72 9.54 10.84
C SER A 136 -6.94 10.70 9.86
N LYS A 137 -5.92 11.12 9.09
CA LYS A 137 -6.07 12.16 8.05
C LYS A 137 -6.38 11.59 6.65
N ARG A 138 -6.38 10.27 6.50
CA ARG A 138 -6.62 9.58 5.23
C ARG A 138 -8.10 9.53 4.84
N THR A 139 -8.99 9.42 5.83
CA THR A 139 -10.44 9.57 5.64
C THR A 139 -10.81 10.97 5.13
N ALA A 140 -10.08 12.01 5.53
CA ALA A 140 -10.32 13.37 5.04
C ALA A 140 -9.97 13.53 3.55
N VAL A 141 -8.92 12.86 3.07
CA VAL A 141 -8.55 12.80 1.65
C VAL A 141 -9.59 12.01 0.84
N LEU A 142 -10.13 10.91 1.38
CA LEU A 142 -11.24 10.15 0.77
C LEU A 142 -12.52 10.99 0.63
N GLU A 143 -12.76 11.92 1.57
CA GLU A 143 -13.94 12.80 1.56
C GLU A 143 -13.72 14.14 0.84
N GLY A 144 -12.53 14.38 0.29
CA GLY A 144 -12.20 15.66 -0.36
C GLY A 144 -12.24 16.86 0.58
N ARG A 145 -12.05 16.65 1.88
CA ARG A 145 -12.06 17.70 2.91
C ARG A 145 -10.62 18.10 3.22
N TYR A 146 -10.15 19.14 2.55
CA TYR A 146 -8.96 19.89 2.96
C TYR A 146 -9.30 20.88 4.08
#